data_AF-A0A101I560-F1
#
_entry.id   AF-A0A101I560-F1
#
_cell.length_a   1.000
_cell.length_b   1.000
_cell.length_c   1.000
_cell.angle_alpha   90.00
_cell.angle_beta   90.00
_cell.angle_gamma   90.00
#
_symmetry.space_group_name_H-M   'P 1'
#
loop_
_entity.id
_entity.type
_entity.pdbx_description
1 polymer ?
#
loop_
_entity_poly.entity_id
_entity_poly.type
_entity_poly.pdbx_seq_one_letter_code
_entity_poly.pdbx_strand_id
1 'polypeptide(L)'
;MQPAVVRITGVLHPDLGWLDWTTDVLSREWGPVVRRSETLPFDHTDYYKSISPVLFRTFLSFHGLSGAGDIPDWKLFACSVERMSGSDRRVNIDPGYVNGSRLVLASTKDHAHRIYLRDGIFAEVTMRYMRKRWVPFDCTFPDFSSGVYDRFLDEARTDWLSWTSSLGGSWIP
;
A
#
# COMPACT_ATOMS: atom_id res chain seq x y z
N MET A 1 -8.32 -18.14 11.37
CA MET A 1 -8.51 -17.73 9.97
C MET A 1 -8.33 -16.22 9.90
N GLN A 2 -7.44 -15.70 9.06
CA GLN A 2 -7.24 -14.25 8.92
C GLN A 2 -8.19 -13.69 7.86
N PRO A 3 -8.61 -12.41 7.95
CA PRO A 3 -9.38 -11.77 6.88
C PRO A 3 -8.59 -11.79 5.57
N ALA A 4 -9.22 -12.24 4.48
CA ALA A 4 -8.60 -12.20 3.16
C ALA A 4 -8.60 -10.76 2.60
N VAL A 5 -7.50 -10.35 1.99
CA VAL A 5 -7.29 -8.99 1.49
C VAL A 5 -6.52 -8.98 0.18
N VAL A 6 -6.65 -7.91 -0.60
CA VAL A 6 -5.77 -7.64 -1.75
C VAL A 6 -4.59 -6.82 -1.26
N ARG A 7 -3.38 -7.38 -1.43
CA ARG A 7 -2.14 -6.69 -1.09
C ARG A 7 -1.89 -5.56 -2.08
N ILE A 8 -1.56 -4.39 -1.55
CA ILE A 8 -1.15 -3.24 -2.34
C ILE A 8 0.11 -2.61 -1.75
N THR A 9 0.78 -1.75 -2.51
CA THR A 9 1.81 -0.87 -1.96
C THR A 9 1.79 0.47 -2.67
N GLY A 10 2.02 1.55 -1.92
CA GLY A 10 2.47 2.81 -2.50
C GLY A 10 3.99 2.78 -2.63
N VAL A 11 4.52 3.25 -3.76
CA VAL A 11 5.96 3.43 -3.98
C VAL A 11 6.22 4.90 -4.24
N LEU A 12 7.03 5.52 -3.38
CA LEU A 12 7.66 6.79 -3.68
C LEU A 12 9.00 6.53 -4.37
N HIS A 13 9.17 7.12 -5.54
CA HIS A 13 10.36 6.92 -6.38
C HIS A 13 10.75 8.22 -7.12
N PRO A 14 12.02 8.39 -7.49
CA PRO A 14 12.48 9.58 -8.21
C PRO A 14 12.25 9.51 -9.73
N ASP A 15 12.18 8.29 -10.29
CA ASP A 15 12.03 8.04 -11.71
C ASP A 15 11.50 6.63 -11.98
N LEU A 16 11.11 6.38 -13.23
CA LEU A 16 10.54 5.11 -13.66
C LEU A 16 11.52 3.93 -13.54
N GLY A 17 12.83 4.15 -13.62
CA GLY A 17 13.82 3.08 -13.46
C GLY A 17 13.81 2.51 -12.05
N TRP A 18 13.68 3.38 -11.03
CA TRP A 18 13.53 2.94 -9.64
C TRP A 18 12.18 2.28 -9.36
N LEU A 19 11.11 2.75 -10.02
CA LEU A 19 9.81 2.09 -9.94
C LEU A 19 9.86 0.68 -10.54
N ASP A 20 10.49 0.52 -11.70
CA ASP A 20 10.59 -0.78 -12.38
C ASP A 20 11.48 -1.75 -11.58
N TRP A 21 12.63 -1.28 -11.07
CA TRP A 21 13.46 -2.06 -10.15
C TRP A 21 12.69 -2.50 -8.91
N THR A 22 11.94 -1.58 -8.28
CA THR A 22 11.12 -1.89 -7.10
C THR A 22 10.05 -2.91 -7.45
N THR A 23 9.37 -2.74 -8.59
CA THR A 23 8.34 -3.65 -9.09
C THR A 23 8.90 -5.06 -9.28
N ASP A 24 10.07 -5.20 -9.88
CA ASP A 24 10.73 -6.49 -10.10
C ASP A 24 11.07 -7.20 -8.79
N VAL A 25 11.63 -6.47 -7.82
CA VAL A 25 11.99 -7.03 -6.51
C VAL A 25 10.75 -7.47 -5.74
N LEU A 26 9.72 -6.62 -5.69
CA LEU A 26 8.48 -6.93 -4.98
C LEU A 26 7.73 -8.10 -5.64
N SER A 27 7.75 -8.18 -6.98
CA SER A 27 7.00 -9.23 -7.69
C SER A 27 7.55 -10.64 -7.45
N ARG A 28 8.83 -10.77 -7.12
CA ARG A 28 9.45 -12.07 -6.79
C ARG A 28 8.96 -12.64 -5.46
N GLU A 29 8.68 -11.76 -4.50
CA GLU A 29 8.25 -12.15 -3.15
C GLU A 29 6.72 -12.15 -3.02
N TRP A 30 6.04 -11.17 -3.62
CA TRP A 30 4.60 -10.95 -3.44
C TRP A 30 3.74 -11.52 -4.56
N GLY A 31 4.37 -12.06 -5.61
CA GLY A 31 3.71 -12.53 -6.81
C GLY A 31 3.54 -11.42 -7.86
N PRO A 32 2.94 -11.72 -9.02
CA PRO A 32 2.86 -10.77 -10.12
C PRO A 32 2.00 -9.56 -9.78
N VAL A 33 2.43 -8.38 -10.24
CA VAL A 33 1.61 -7.17 -10.20
C VAL A 33 0.44 -7.29 -11.17
N VAL A 34 -0.77 -6.99 -10.69
CA VAL A 34 -2.02 -7.01 -11.49
C VAL A 34 -2.42 -5.61 -11.91
N ARG A 35 -2.23 -4.62 -11.04
CA ARG A 35 -2.56 -3.21 -11.32
C ARG A 35 -1.43 -2.29 -10.96
N ARG A 36 -1.30 -1.24 -11.75
CA ARG A 36 -0.41 -0.10 -11.53
C ARG A 36 -1.21 1.17 -11.71
N SER A 37 -1.19 2.07 -10.73
CA SER A 37 -1.83 3.37 -10.85
C SER A 37 -1.08 4.28 -11.84
N GLU A 38 -1.68 5.43 -12.14
CA GLU A 38 -0.92 6.55 -12.69
C GLU A 38 0.26 6.90 -11.76
N THR A 39 1.34 7.41 -12.36
CA THR A 39 2.51 7.91 -11.64
C THR A 39 2.31 9.41 -11.42
N LEU A 40 2.05 9.80 -10.18
CA LEU A 40 1.66 11.17 -9.84
C LEU A 40 2.80 11.87 -9.10
N PRO A 41 3.06 13.17 -9.34
CA PRO A 41 3.99 13.94 -8.53
C PRO A 41 3.62 13.87 -7.05
N PHE A 42 4.63 13.84 -6.17
CA PHE A 42 4.46 13.82 -4.73
C PHE A 42 5.22 15.00 -4.10
N ASP A 43 4.49 16.05 -3.74
CA ASP A 43 5.02 17.32 -3.23
C ASP A 43 4.50 17.69 -1.82
N HIS A 44 3.78 16.76 -1.17
CA HIS A 44 3.03 17.05 0.06
C HIS A 44 3.89 17.22 1.33
N THR A 45 5.16 16.81 1.34
CA THR A 45 6.01 16.92 2.54
C THR A 45 7.49 17.07 2.18
N ASP A 46 8.22 17.84 3.00
CA ASP A 46 9.68 17.95 2.91
C ASP A 46 10.42 16.72 3.44
N TYR A 47 9.73 15.84 4.17
CA TYR A 47 10.32 14.68 4.85
C TYR A 47 11.08 13.73 3.91
N TYR A 48 10.67 13.63 2.65
CA TYR A 48 11.28 12.72 1.68
C TYR A 48 12.28 13.40 0.73
N LYS A 49 12.59 14.70 0.91
CA LYS A 49 13.54 15.41 0.04
C LYS A 49 14.95 14.82 0.04
N SER A 50 15.33 14.08 1.08
CA SER A 50 16.59 13.33 1.13
C SER A 50 16.65 12.16 0.15
N ILE A 51 15.51 11.65 -0.31
CA ILE A 51 15.43 10.62 -1.35
C ILE A 51 15.71 11.26 -2.72
N SER A 52 15.00 12.35 -3.03
CA SER A 52 15.15 13.13 -4.26
C SER A 52 14.41 14.47 -4.12
N PRO A 53 14.86 15.56 -4.79
CA PRO A 53 14.11 16.82 -4.85
C PRO A 53 12.77 16.70 -5.57
N VAL A 54 12.63 15.70 -6.45
CA VAL A 54 11.38 15.37 -7.16
C VAL A 54 11.04 13.92 -6.87
N LEU A 55 9.81 13.68 -6.42
CA LEU A 55 9.30 12.36 -6.13
C LEU A 55 7.97 12.15 -6.82
N PHE A 56 7.70 10.90 -7.13
CA PHE A 56 6.44 10.44 -7.67
C PHE A 56 5.89 9.34 -6.78
N ARG A 57 4.57 9.26 -6.66
CA ARG A 57 3.86 8.14 -6.05
C ARG A 57 3.21 7.29 -7.13
N THR A 58 3.44 5.99 -7.06
CA THR A 58 2.73 4.98 -7.87
C THR A 58 2.26 3.86 -6.96
N PHE A 59 1.01 3.44 -7.09
CA PHE A 59 0.49 2.26 -6.40
C PHE A 59 0.56 1.02 -7.27
N LEU A 60 0.85 -0.11 -6.63
CA LEU A 60 0.83 -1.45 -7.22
C LEU A 60 -0.12 -2.35 -6.43
N SER A 61 -0.84 -3.24 -7.11
CA SER A 61 -1.57 -4.36 -6.48
C SER A 61 -1.03 -5.69 -6.99
N PHE A 62 -1.11 -6.72 -6.15
CA PHE A 62 -0.53 -8.04 -6.43
C PHE A 62 -1.62 -9.09 -6.60
N HIS A 63 -1.34 -10.11 -7.40
CA HIS A 63 -2.31 -11.15 -7.74
C HIS A 63 -2.66 -12.03 -6.53
N GLY A 64 -3.96 -12.28 -6.35
CA GLY A 64 -4.48 -13.20 -5.35
C GLY A 64 -4.79 -12.54 -4.00
N LEU A 65 -5.40 -13.33 -3.11
CA LEU A 65 -5.72 -12.90 -1.76
C LEU A 65 -4.56 -13.24 -0.81
N SER A 66 -4.32 -12.37 0.16
CA SER A 66 -3.36 -12.55 1.24
C SER A 66 -4.07 -12.47 2.59
N GLY A 67 -3.42 -12.91 3.67
CA GLY A 67 -3.92 -12.74 5.03
C GLY A 67 -3.64 -11.32 5.55
N ALA A 68 -4.64 -10.65 6.11
CA ALA A 68 -4.47 -9.29 6.66
C ALA A 68 -3.42 -9.23 7.79
N GLY A 69 -3.18 -10.34 8.50
CA GLY A 69 -2.20 -10.44 9.58
C GLY A 69 -0.75 -10.52 9.11
N ASP A 70 -0.53 -10.69 7.80
CA ASP A 70 0.81 -10.74 7.19
C ASP A 70 1.36 -9.32 6.91
N ILE A 71 0.56 -8.27 7.14
CA ILE A 71 0.95 -6.87 6.90
C ILE A 71 2.26 -6.45 7.60
N PRO A 72 2.62 -6.93 8.82
CA PRO A 72 3.93 -6.65 9.40
C PRO A 72 5.08 -7.22 8.57
N ASP A 73 4.94 -8.44 8.05
CA ASP A 73 5.98 -9.09 7.23
C ASP A 73 6.19 -8.33 5.92
N TRP A 74 5.10 -7.83 5.32
CA TRP A 74 5.20 -7.00 4.12
C TRP A 74 5.97 -5.71 4.41
N LYS A 75 5.74 -5.07 5.57
CA LYS A 75 6.48 -3.85 5.92
C LYS A 75 7.95 -4.12 6.24
N LEU A 76 8.25 -5.21 6.95
CA LEU A 76 9.63 -5.60 7.22
C LEU A 76 10.39 -5.91 5.93
N PHE A 77 9.78 -6.63 5.00
CA PHE A 77 10.33 -6.88 3.67
C PHE A 77 10.53 -5.58 2.89
N ALA A 78 9.51 -4.71 2.83
CA ALA A 78 9.59 -3.40 2.19
C ALA A 78 10.77 -2.56 2.75
N CYS A 79 10.93 -2.50 4.07
CA CYS A 79 12.07 -1.83 4.70
C CYS A 79 13.42 -2.46 4.31
N SER A 80 13.48 -3.77 4.09
CA SER A 80 14.69 -4.42 3.59
C SER A 80 15.01 -4.01 2.14
N VAL A 81 14.00 -3.91 1.28
CA VAL A 81 14.14 -3.45 -0.11
C VAL A 81 14.56 -1.98 -0.16
N GLU A 82 13.98 -1.12 0.69
CA GLU A 82 14.40 0.28 0.83
C GLU A 82 15.90 0.38 1.16
N ARG A 83 16.42 -0.47 2.07
CA ARG A 83 17.86 -0.50 2.40
C ARG A 83 18.73 -1.02 1.25
N MET A 84 18.23 -1.91 0.40
CA MET A 84 18.96 -2.40 -0.77
C MET A 84 19.09 -1.34 -1.88
N SER A 85 18.25 -0.30 -1.86
CA SER A 85 18.25 0.74 -2.88
C SER A 85 19.42 1.73 -2.79
N GLY A 86 20.19 1.71 -1.69
CA GLY A 86 21.38 2.54 -1.54
C GLY A 86 21.77 2.79 -0.08
N SER A 87 22.92 3.44 0.14
CA SER A 87 23.36 3.89 1.47
C SER A 87 22.34 4.83 2.11
N ASP A 88 21.80 5.75 1.30
CA ASP A 88 20.54 6.43 1.54
C ASP A 88 19.47 5.77 0.67
N ARG A 89 18.30 5.48 1.25
CA ARG A 89 17.21 4.84 0.50
C ARG A 89 16.78 5.72 -0.68
N ARG A 90 16.64 5.12 -1.85
CA ARG A 90 16.20 5.76 -3.10
C ARG A 90 14.69 5.63 -3.35
N VAL A 91 14.03 4.75 -2.61
CA VAL A 91 12.58 4.57 -2.65
C VAL A 91 12.02 4.52 -1.24
N ASN A 92 10.73 4.81 -1.09
CA ASN A 92 9.95 4.49 0.11
C ASN A 92 8.75 3.64 -0.30
N ILE A 93 8.57 2.51 0.38
CA ILE A 93 7.58 1.49 0.05
C ILE A 93 6.60 1.40 1.23
N ASP A 94 5.35 1.75 0.95
CA ASP A 94 4.24 1.78 1.90
C ASP A 94 3.27 0.62 1.61
N PRO A 95 3.59 -0.61 2.08
CA PRO A 95 2.72 -1.75 1.88
C PRO A 95 1.47 -1.66 2.73
N GLY A 96 0.43 -2.30 2.24
CA GLY A 96 -0.86 -2.35 2.89
C GLY A 96 -1.82 -3.27 2.16
N TYR A 97 -3.10 -3.07 2.41
CA TYR A 97 -4.12 -3.84 1.72
C TYR A 97 -5.40 -3.05 1.50
N VAL A 98 -6.17 -3.55 0.53
CA VAL A 98 -7.56 -3.20 0.31
C VAL A 98 -8.43 -4.42 0.59
N ASN A 99 -9.58 -4.19 1.23
CA ASN A 99 -10.67 -5.15 1.28
C ASN A 99 -12.00 -4.46 0.92
N GLY A 100 -13.14 -5.14 1.10
CA GLY A 100 -14.45 -4.59 0.75
C GLY A 100 -14.85 -3.27 1.44
N SER A 101 -14.14 -2.86 2.50
CA SER A 101 -14.53 -1.78 3.41
C SER A 101 -13.43 -0.75 3.72
N ARG A 102 -12.15 -1.04 3.46
CA ARG A 102 -11.05 -0.17 3.89
C ARG A 102 -9.77 -0.35 3.10
N LEU A 103 -8.98 0.72 3.10
CA LEU A 103 -7.56 0.74 2.83
C LEU A 103 -6.82 0.78 4.16
N VAL A 104 -5.83 -0.09 4.33
CA VAL A 104 -4.94 -0.11 5.49
C VAL A 104 -3.50 -0.05 5.03
N LEU A 105 -2.68 0.81 5.64
CA LEU A 105 -1.25 0.91 5.37
C LEU A 105 -0.43 0.62 6.63
N ALA A 106 0.75 0.02 6.45
CA ALA A 106 1.69 -0.24 7.53
C ALA A 106 2.74 0.86 7.68
N SER A 107 3.19 1.06 8.92
CA SER A 107 4.22 2.03 9.26
C SER A 107 5.17 1.49 10.33
N THR A 108 6.41 1.98 10.31
CA THR A 108 7.38 1.81 11.41
C THR A 108 7.27 2.94 12.45
N LYS A 109 6.42 3.93 12.20
CA LYS A 109 6.24 5.11 13.07
C LYS A 109 4.94 5.01 13.83
N ASP A 110 5.05 5.13 15.15
CA ASP A 110 3.90 5.24 16.03
C ASP A 110 3.25 6.64 15.95
N HIS A 111 1.92 6.67 15.91
CA HIS A 111 1.10 7.88 15.97
C HIS A 111 -0.24 7.56 16.66
N ALA A 112 -0.92 8.56 17.20
CA ALA A 112 -2.14 8.39 18.01
C ALA A 112 -3.27 7.58 17.36
N HIS A 113 -3.33 7.53 16.02
CA HIS A 113 -4.34 6.79 15.25
C HIS A 113 -3.84 5.43 14.73
N ARG A 114 -2.60 5.03 15.06
CA ARG A 114 -1.99 3.80 14.59
C ARG A 114 -2.02 2.73 15.67
N ILE A 115 -2.29 1.51 15.25
CA ILE A 115 -2.39 0.35 16.14
C ILE A 115 -1.11 -0.46 15.97
N TYR A 116 -0.42 -0.72 17.09
CA TYR A 116 0.70 -1.65 17.11
C TYR A 116 0.26 -3.06 16.73
N LEU A 117 1.03 -3.72 15.88
CA LEU A 117 0.80 -5.11 15.47
C LEU A 117 1.84 -6.03 16.12
N ARG A 118 3.09 -5.94 15.65
CA ARG A 118 4.27 -6.68 16.16
C ARG A 118 5.55 -6.11 15.53
N ASP A 119 6.71 -6.47 16.08
CA ASP A 119 8.03 -6.22 15.46
C ASP A 119 8.31 -4.74 15.11
N GLY A 120 7.73 -3.82 15.88
CA GLY A 120 7.84 -2.38 15.64
C GLY A 120 6.99 -1.87 14.47
N ILE A 121 6.09 -2.70 13.94
CA ILE A 121 5.16 -2.34 12.87
C ILE A 121 3.79 -1.99 13.46
N PHE A 122 3.26 -0.89 12.94
CA PHE A 122 1.94 -0.37 13.22
C PHE A 122 1.10 -0.39 11.94
N ALA A 123 -0.22 -0.36 12.09
CA ALA A 123 -1.14 -0.20 10.96
C ALA A 123 -2.15 0.91 11.22
N GLU A 124 -2.61 1.50 10.11
CA GLU A 124 -3.58 2.59 10.08
C GLU A 124 -4.67 2.26 9.08
N VAL A 125 -5.93 2.49 9.46
CA VAL A 125 -7.01 2.54 8.47
C VAL A 125 -6.97 3.89 7.78
N THR A 126 -6.28 3.96 6.65
CA THR A 126 -6.03 5.22 5.92
C THR A 126 -7.29 5.76 5.25
N MET A 127 -8.15 4.89 4.70
CA MET A 127 -9.44 5.27 4.10
C MET A 127 -10.48 4.19 4.40
N ARG A 128 -11.76 4.57 4.49
CA ARG A 128 -12.90 3.65 4.55
C ARG A 128 -13.76 3.77 3.30
N TYR A 129 -14.37 2.67 2.86
CA TYR A 129 -15.29 2.65 1.74
C TYR A 129 -16.74 2.65 2.25
N MET A 130 -17.47 3.74 2.03
CA MET A 130 -18.86 3.87 2.46
C MET A 130 -19.67 4.62 1.41
N ARG A 131 -20.94 4.23 1.24
CA ARG A 131 -21.86 4.85 0.27
C ARG A 131 -21.25 4.95 -1.13
N LYS A 132 -20.55 3.89 -1.55
CA LYS A 132 -19.87 3.74 -2.84
C LYS A 132 -18.74 4.77 -3.09
N ARG A 133 -18.07 5.23 -2.03
CA ARG A 133 -16.96 6.19 -2.12
C ARG A 133 -15.88 5.87 -1.09
N TRP A 134 -14.63 6.22 -1.42
CA TRP A 134 -13.55 6.27 -0.44
C TRP A 134 -13.69 7.55 0.39
N VAL A 135 -13.67 7.38 1.71
CA VAL A 135 -13.88 8.45 2.69
C VAL A 135 -12.65 8.51 3.59
N PRO A 136 -11.97 9.66 3.68
CA PRO A 136 -10.82 9.84 4.57
C PRO A 136 -11.25 9.92 6.03
N PHE A 137 -10.27 9.79 6.92
CA PHE A 137 -10.32 10.15 8.33
C PHE A 137 -9.59 11.48 8.55
N ASP A 138 -9.74 12.07 9.73
CA ASP A 138 -9.14 13.37 10.08
C ASP A 138 -7.60 13.37 9.97
N CYS A 139 -6.98 12.20 10.13
CA CYS A 139 -5.53 12.01 10.06
C CYS A 139 -5.02 11.52 8.69
N THR A 140 -5.90 11.30 7.72
CA THR A 140 -5.53 10.80 6.39
C THR A 140 -4.66 11.82 5.65
N PHE A 141 -3.61 11.35 4.97
CA PHE A 141 -2.74 12.23 4.21
C PHE A 141 -3.50 13.02 3.12
N PRO A 142 -3.08 14.26 2.80
CA PRO A 142 -3.79 15.12 1.85
C PRO A 142 -3.96 14.53 0.45
N ASP A 143 -2.98 13.75 -0.02
CA ASP A 143 -3.04 13.06 -1.32
C ASP A 143 -4.22 12.08 -1.37
N PHE A 144 -4.38 11.20 -0.38
CA PHE A 144 -5.54 10.31 -0.31
C PHE A 144 -6.86 11.09 -0.19
N SER A 145 -6.88 12.16 0.61
CA SER A 145 -8.08 12.98 0.82
C SER A 145 -8.55 13.71 -0.45
N SER A 146 -7.64 13.93 -1.41
CA SER A 146 -7.98 14.56 -2.71
C SER A 146 -8.73 13.64 -3.67
N GLY A 147 -8.75 12.32 -3.41
CA GLY A 147 -9.40 11.32 -4.26
C GLY A 147 -8.60 10.91 -5.50
N VAL A 148 -7.36 11.39 -5.67
CA VAL A 148 -6.51 11.04 -6.84
C VAL A 148 -6.24 9.53 -6.98
N TYR A 149 -6.36 8.76 -5.89
CA TYR A 149 -6.15 7.31 -5.89
C TYR A 149 -7.43 6.48 -5.95
N ASP A 150 -8.62 7.11 -5.91
CA ASP A 150 -9.91 6.42 -5.78
C ASP A 150 -10.12 5.37 -6.87
N ARG A 151 -9.75 5.70 -8.12
CA ARG A 151 -9.85 4.76 -9.24
C ARG A 151 -9.03 3.49 -9.00
N PHE A 152 -7.77 3.63 -8.59
CA PHE A 152 -6.90 2.49 -8.30
C PHE A 152 -7.46 1.65 -7.14
N LEU A 153 -7.96 2.31 -6.09
CA LEU A 153 -8.54 1.62 -4.94
C LEU A 153 -9.84 0.87 -5.29
N ASP A 154 -10.70 1.44 -6.13
CA ASP A 154 -11.91 0.78 -6.64
C ASP A 154 -11.57 -0.46 -7.48
N GLU A 155 -10.55 -0.35 -8.32
CA GLU A 155 -10.07 -1.46 -9.13
C GLU A 155 -9.50 -2.59 -8.26
N ALA A 156 -8.66 -2.29 -7.27
CA ALA A 156 -8.16 -3.28 -6.31
C ALA A 156 -9.28 -3.91 -5.46
N ARG A 157 -10.29 -3.12 -5.08
CA ARG A 157 -11.48 -3.61 -4.39
C ARG A 157 -12.34 -4.52 -5.27
N THR A 158 -12.39 -4.26 -6.58
CA THR A 158 -13.08 -5.12 -7.54
C THR A 158 -12.40 -6.48 -7.66
N ASP A 159 -11.06 -6.52 -7.67
CA ASP A 159 -10.31 -7.78 -7.63
C ASP A 159 -10.62 -8.56 -6.35
N TRP A 160 -10.65 -7.86 -5.20
CA TRP A 160 -11.01 -8.47 -3.92
C TRP A 160 -12.40 -9.12 -3.96
N LEU A 161 -13.42 -8.42 -4.46
CA LEU A 161 -14.78 -8.96 -4.61
C LEU A 161 -14.81 -10.19 -5.53
N SER A 162 -14.10 -10.14 -6.65
CA SER A 162 -14.02 -11.25 -7.60
C SER A 162 -13.36 -12.49 -6.99
N TRP A 163 -12.18 -12.35 -6.39
CA TRP A 163 -11.42 -13.46 -5.83
C TRP A 163 -12.06 -14.05 -4.56
N THR A 164 -12.75 -13.25 -3.75
CA THR A 164 -13.49 -13.78 -2.59
C THR A 164 -14.74 -14.56 -3.00
N SER A 165 -15.42 -14.12 -4.07
CA SER A 165 -16.61 -14.80 -4.59
C SER A 165 -16.29 -16.18 -5.16
N SER A 166 -15.14 -16.34 -5.84
CA SER A 166 -14.70 -17.62 -6.38
C SER A 166 -14.33 -18.65 -5.30
N LEU A 167 -14.08 -18.20 -4.06
CA LEU A 167 -13.77 -19.06 -2.91
C LEU A 167 -15.00 -19.44 -2.08
N GLY A 168 -16.21 -19.18 -2.60
CA GLY A 168 -17.47 -19.57 -1.97
C GLY A 168 -17.75 -18.90 -0.63
N GLY A 169 -17.17 -17.72 -0.38
CA GLY A 169 -17.35 -16.98 0.88
C GLY A 169 -16.61 -17.55 2.09
N SER A 170 -15.77 -18.57 1.93
CA SER A 170 -15.02 -19.23 3.03
C SER A 170 -14.00 -18.33 3.75
N TRP A 171 -13.86 -17.07 3.32
CA TRP A 171 -12.90 -16.09 3.84
C TRP A 171 -13.54 -14.81 4.37
N ILE A 172 -14.87 -14.75 4.43
CA ILE A 172 -15.60 -13.69 5.13
C ILE A 172 -15.77 -14.17 6.58
N PRO A 173 -15.05 -13.60 7.56
CA PRO A 173 -15.29 -13.90 8.96
C PRO A 173 -16.69 -13.47 9.40
#